data_AF-A0A1S7SK67-F1
#
_entry.id   AF-A0A1S7SK67-F1
#
_cell.length_a   1.000
_cell.length_b   1.000
_cell.length_c   1.000
_cell.angle_alpha   90.00
_cell.angle_beta   90.00
_cell.angle_gamma   90.00
#
_symmetry.space_group_name_H-M   'P 1'
#
loop_
_entity.id
_entity.type
_entity.pdbx_description
1 polymer ?
#
loop_
_entity_poly.entity_id
_entity_poly.type
_entity_poly.pdbx_seq_one_letter_code
_entity_poly.pdbx_strand_id
1 'polypeptide(L)'
;MNQNIIVVLATGAGIIAGAGGTYVFMPEAEPQVRAPTQDEIVAAIAADPSLLPPPPPPPALVVPSEAEALAAYRKAYSSNPMRTRGAEHQLTINLGDCDKSSPGPGVSCVTAIKFTPAAQPINRVIGYSQSASGEWVATNY
;
A
#
# COMPACT_ATOMS: atom_id res chain seq x y z
N MET A 1 -26.33 -1.94 5.54
CA MET A 1 -26.63 -0.61 4.97
C MET A 1 -26.88 -0.85 3.48
N ASN A 2 -28.15 -0.93 3.05
CA ASN A 2 -28.52 -1.24 1.66
C ASN A 2 -28.52 0.04 0.84
N GLN A 3 -27.62 0.14 -0.15
CA GLN A 3 -27.65 1.20 -1.16
C GLN A 3 -28.19 0.61 -2.46
N ASN A 4 -29.47 0.84 -2.74
CA ASN A 4 -30.06 0.60 -4.06
C ASN A 4 -29.69 1.78 -4.97
N ILE A 5 -28.82 1.55 -5.95
CA ILE A 5 -28.52 2.50 -7.02
C ILE A 5 -29.47 2.20 -8.18
N ILE A 6 -30.25 3.20 -8.60
CA ILE A 6 -31.18 3.12 -9.75
C ILE A 6 -30.56 3.97 -10.88
N VAL A 7 -30.44 3.39 -12.07
CA VAL A 7 -29.97 4.08 -13.28
C VAL A 7 -31.16 4.33 -14.22
N VAL A 8 -31.26 5.53 -14.79
CA VAL A 8 -32.31 5.92 -15.76
C VAL A 8 -31.65 6.17 -17.11
N LEU A 9 -32.02 5.39 -18.12
CA LEU A 9 -31.62 5.60 -19.52
C LEU A 9 -32.76 6.30 -20.25
N ALA A 10 -32.52 7.52 -20.73
CA ALA A 10 -33.47 8.27 -21.55
C ALA A 10 -33.20 8.02 -23.03
N THR A 11 -34.07 7.28 -23.70
CA THR A 11 -34.09 7.17 -25.17
C THR A 11 -34.99 8.29 -25.72
N GLY A 12 -34.40 9.20 -26.49
CA GLY A 12 -35.08 10.40 -27.01
C GLY A 12 -36.23 10.07 -27.98
N ALA A 13 -37.35 10.78 -27.83
CA ALA A 13 -38.51 10.66 -28.72
C ALA A 13 -38.40 11.59 -29.94
N GLY A 14 -38.63 11.06 -31.14
CA GLY A 14 -38.79 11.83 -32.37
C GLY A 14 -40.27 11.96 -32.74
N ILE A 15 -40.72 13.16 -33.10
CA ILE A 15 -42.09 13.39 -33.59
C ILE A 15 -42.08 13.26 -35.12
N ILE A 16 -42.81 12.30 -35.68
CA ILE A 16 -43.04 12.20 -37.13
C ILE A 16 -44.41 12.83 -37.44
N ALA A 17 -44.42 13.91 -38.21
CA ALA A 17 -45.64 14.57 -38.67
C ALA A 17 -46.16 13.93 -39.98
N GLY A 18 -47.27 13.19 -39.91
CA GLY A 18 -48.00 12.71 -41.08
C GLY A 18 -49.13 13.68 -41.46
N ALA A 19 -49.22 14.06 -42.74
CA ALA A 19 -50.29 14.90 -43.27
C ALA A 19 -51.60 14.11 -43.31
N GLY A 20 -52.35 14.13 -42.20
CA GLY A 20 -53.61 13.41 -42.08
C GLY A 20 -54.04 13.15 -40.64
N GLY A 21 -54.30 14.21 -39.87
CA GLY A 21 -55.28 14.23 -38.78
C GLY A 21 -55.28 13.16 -37.67
N THR A 22 -54.20 12.39 -37.46
CA THR A 22 -54.13 11.42 -36.35
C THR A 22 -52.81 11.52 -35.63
N TYR A 23 -52.85 12.06 -34.41
CA TYR A 23 -51.73 12.02 -33.47
C TYR A 23 -51.66 10.61 -32.89
N VAL A 24 -50.64 9.85 -33.23
CA VAL A 24 -50.34 8.60 -32.53
C VAL A 24 -49.54 8.98 -31.28
N PHE A 25 -50.20 8.98 -30.13
CA PHE A 25 -49.49 8.98 -28.85
C PHE A 25 -48.87 7.59 -28.68
N MET A 26 -47.56 7.49 -28.89
CA MET A 26 -46.83 6.33 -28.40
C MET A 26 -46.87 6.38 -26.86
N PRO A 27 -47.35 5.33 -26.16
CA PRO A 27 -47.21 5.28 -24.71
C PRO A 27 -45.72 5.36 -24.38
N GLU A 28 -45.36 6.34 -23.56
CA GLU A 28 -44.02 6.47 -23.00
C GLU A 28 -43.72 5.16 -22.27
N ALA A 29 -42.70 4.43 -22.70
CA ALA A 29 -42.30 3.20 -22.04
C ALA A 29 -41.88 3.56 -20.62
N GLU A 30 -42.65 3.14 -19.63
CA GLU A 30 -42.34 3.37 -18.22
C GLU A 30 -40.89 2.93 -17.98
N PRO A 31 -40.04 3.77 -17.37
CA PRO A 31 -38.69 3.37 -17.05
C PRO A 31 -38.77 2.16 -16.12
N GLN A 32 -38.43 0.99 -16.66
CA GLN A 32 -38.39 -0.27 -15.92
C GLN A 32 -37.23 -0.18 -14.93
N VAL A 33 -37.51 0.37 -13.75
CA VAL A 33 -36.57 0.42 -12.63
C VAL A 33 -36.44 -0.98 -12.09
N ARG A 34 -35.42 -1.70 -12.57
CA ARG A 34 -35.03 -3.03 -12.09
C ARG A 34 -33.61 -2.98 -11.53
N ALA A 35 -33.34 -3.83 -10.55
CA ALA A 35 -31.99 -4.04 -10.09
C ALA A 35 -31.11 -4.56 -11.26
N PRO A 36 -29.90 -4.02 -11.44
CA PRO A 36 -28.98 -4.49 -12.48
C PRO A 36 -28.60 -5.95 -12.22
N THR A 37 -28.44 -6.70 -13.31
CA THR A 37 -27.94 -8.07 -13.29
C THR A 37 -26.43 -8.08 -13.07
N GLN A 38 -25.89 -9.23 -12.63
CA GLN A 38 -24.46 -9.39 -12.40
C GLN A 38 -23.63 -9.07 -13.64
N ASP A 39 -24.10 -9.44 -14.83
CA ASP A 39 -23.39 -9.20 -16.09
C ASP A 39 -23.34 -7.71 -16.45
N GLU A 40 -24.41 -6.97 -16.16
CA GLU A 40 -24.45 -5.51 -16.35
C GLU A 40 -23.49 -4.79 -15.40
N ILE A 41 -23.37 -5.27 -14.15
CA ILE A 41 -22.42 -4.75 -13.18
C ILE A 41 -20.98 -5.02 -13.67
N VAL A 42 -20.69 -6.22 -14.16
CA VAL A 42 -19.36 -6.58 -14.67
C VAL A 42 -19.02 -5.76 -15.92
N ALA A 43 -19.97 -5.60 -16.85
CA ALA A 43 -19.78 -4.79 -18.05
C ALA A 43 -19.53 -3.31 -17.71
N ALA A 44 -20.22 -2.77 -16.70
CA ALA A 44 -20.02 -1.41 -16.23
C ALA A 44 -18.62 -1.22 -15.61
N ILE A 45 -18.17 -2.15 -14.76
CA ILE A 45 -16.81 -2.12 -14.17
C ILE A 45 -15.74 -2.27 -15.26
N ALA A 46 -15.99 -3.09 -16.29
CA ALA A 46 -15.06 -3.26 -17.41
C ALA A 46 -14.98 -2.01 -18.30
N ALA A 47 -16.10 -1.32 -18.50
CA ALA A 47 -16.17 -0.07 -19.26
C ALA A 47 -15.58 1.11 -18.48
N ASP A 48 -15.72 1.11 -17.15
CA ASP A 48 -15.19 2.14 -16.27
C ASP A 48 -14.55 1.52 -15.00
N PRO A 49 -13.23 1.26 -15.03
CA PRO A 49 -12.54 0.70 -13.87
C PRO A 49 -12.44 1.69 -12.69
N SER A 50 -12.78 2.97 -12.87
CA SER A 50 -12.84 3.95 -11.78
C SER A 50 -14.05 3.77 -10.87
N LEU A 51 -15.02 2.94 -11.29
CA LEU A 51 -16.13 2.49 -10.43
C LEU A 51 -15.65 1.58 -9.29
N LEU A 52 -14.44 1.03 -9.39
CA LEU A 52 -13.82 0.31 -8.29
C LEU A 52 -13.29 1.30 -7.24
N PRO A 53 -13.47 1.01 -5.94
CA PRO A 53 -12.81 1.80 -4.91
C PRO A 53 -11.29 1.81 -5.16
N PRO A 54 -10.60 2.93 -4.88
CA PRO A 54 -9.15 2.99 -5.02
C PRO A 54 -8.51 1.86 -4.20
N PRO A 55 -7.43 1.25 -4.70
CA PRO A 55 -6.75 0.21 -3.94
C PRO A 55 -6.33 0.78 -2.58
N PRO A 56 -6.46 -0.01 -1.49
CA PRO A 56 -5.98 0.44 -0.20
C PRO A 56 -4.49 0.78 -0.31
N PRO A 57 -4.02 1.80 0.44
CA PRO A 57 -2.60 2.12 0.45
C PRO A 57 -1.80 0.86 0.86
N PRO A 58 -0.63 0.62 0.27
CA PRO A 58 0.23 -0.48 0.70
C PRO A 58 0.48 -0.36 2.20
N PRO A 59 0.52 -1.49 2.94
CA PRO A 59 0.80 -1.45 4.37
C PRO A 59 2.12 -0.70 4.58
N ALA A 60 2.09 0.29 5.48
CA ALA A 60 3.28 1.06 5.81
C ALA A 60 4.40 0.10 6.20
N LEU A 61 5.55 0.26 5.57
CA LEU A 61 6.72 -0.54 5.90
C LEU A 61 7.06 -0.26 7.37
N VAL A 62 7.01 -1.30 8.22
CA VAL A 62 7.35 -1.16 9.63
C VAL A 62 8.86 -1.14 9.73
N VAL A 63 9.43 0.02 10.04
CA VAL A 63 10.87 0.25 10.15
C VAL A 63 11.23 0.42 11.64
N PRO A 64 12.37 -0.12 12.11
CA PRO A 64 12.83 0.17 13.46
C PRO A 64 13.14 1.66 13.63
N SER A 65 12.93 2.18 14.83
CA SER A 65 13.54 3.45 15.23
C SER A 65 15.07 3.31 15.32
N GLU A 66 15.81 4.42 15.27
CA GLU A 66 17.28 4.40 15.39
C GLU A 66 17.75 3.77 16.71
N ALA A 67 17.01 4.00 17.79
CA ALA A 67 17.29 3.40 19.09
C ALA A 67 17.10 1.87 19.08
N GLU A 68 16.04 1.38 18.45
CA GLU A 68 15.80 -0.05 18.27
C GLU A 68 16.82 -0.68 17.35
N ALA A 69 17.18 -0.01 16.25
CA ALA A 69 18.22 -0.46 15.33
C ALA A 69 19.59 -0.54 16.02
N LEU A 70 19.91 0.43 16.88
CA LEU A 70 21.12 0.44 17.70
C LEU A 70 21.13 -0.71 18.70
N ALA A 71 20.02 -0.95 19.40
CA ALA A 71 19.89 -2.05 20.34
C ALA A 71 20.00 -3.41 19.63
N ALA A 72 19.33 -3.57 18.50
CA ALA A 72 19.37 -4.77 17.67
C ALA A 72 20.80 -5.05 17.15
N TYR A 73 21.49 -4.01 16.66
CA TYR A 73 22.87 -4.12 16.19
C TYR A 73 23.81 -4.51 17.34
N ARG A 74 23.74 -3.83 18.49
CA ARG A 74 24.55 -4.17 19.67
C ARG A 74 24.30 -5.61 20.13
N LYS A 75 23.05 -6.05 20.17
CA LYS A 75 22.67 -7.41 20.55
C LYS A 75 23.19 -8.45 19.55
N ALA A 76 23.13 -8.16 18.24
CA ALA A 76 23.62 -9.05 17.20
C ALA A 76 25.15 -9.23 17.22
N TYR A 77 25.90 -8.21 17.65
CA TYR A 77 27.37 -8.22 17.65
C TYR A 77 28.00 -8.22 19.04
N SER A 78 27.22 -8.31 20.12
CA SER A 78 27.75 -8.36 21.49
C SER A 78 28.64 -9.58 21.74
N SER A 79 28.44 -10.67 20.97
CA SER A 79 29.27 -11.87 21.03
C SER A 79 30.55 -11.78 20.19
N ASN A 80 30.70 -10.75 19.34
CA ASN A 80 31.85 -10.58 18.45
C ASN A 80 32.43 -9.15 18.55
N PRO A 81 33.25 -8.87 19.59
CA PRO A 81 33.81 -7.55 19.85
C PRO A 81 34.77 -7.04 18.74
N MET A 82 35.23 -7.91 17.83
CA MET A 82 35.97 -7.48 16.65
C MET A 82 35.10 -6.70 15.66
N ARG A 83 33.81 -7.03 15.55
CA ARG A 83 32.89 -6.32 14.63
C ARG A 83 32.52 -4.93 15.14
N THR A 84 32.47 -4.74 16.45
CA THR A 84 32.23 -3.45 17.11
C THR A 84 33.51 -2.65 17.29
N ARG A 85 34.69 -3.21 16.95
CA ARG A 85 36.03 -2.63 17.16
C ARG A 85 36.25 -2.19 18.62
N GLY A 86 35.64 -2.90 19.58
CA GLY A 86 35.65 -2.54 21.00
C GLY A 86 34.91 -1.24 21.34
N ALA A 87 34.17 -0.64 20.40
CA ALA A 87 33.49 0.64 20.57
C ALA A 87 31.99 0.49 20.89
N GLU A 88 31.61 -0.60 21.55
CA GLU A 88 30.23 -1.03 21.79
C GLU A 88 29.36 0.06 22.43
N HIS A 89 29.94 0.81 23.38
CA HIS A 89 29.28 1.88 24.11
C HIS A 89 29.33 3.24 23.40
N GLN A 90 30.22 3.42 22.42
CA GLN A 90 30.39 4.65 21.65
C GLN A 90 29.73 4.59 20.26
N LEU A 91 29.23 3.41 19.89
CA LEU A 91 28.56 3.15 18.64
C LEU A 91 27.26 3.95 18.53
N THR A 92 27.09 4.65 17.42
CA THR A 92 25.87 5.33 17.01
C THR A 92 25.45 4.83 15.63
N ILE A 93 24.14 4.78 15.41
CA ILE A 93 23.53 4.34 14.15
C ILE A 93 22.56 5.42 13.71
N ASN A 94 22.62 5.78 12.42
CA ASN A 94 21.56 6.52 11.76
C ASN A 94 20.97 5.65 10.65
N LEU A 95 19.65 5.67 10.53
CA LEU A 95 18.93 4.95 9.48
C LEU A 95 18.71 5.88 8.29
N GLY A 96 19.09 5.41 7.11
CA GLY A 96 18.76 6.03 5.83
C GLY A 96 17.56 5.34 5.21
N ASP A 97 17.63 5.11 3.90
CA ASP A 97 16.56 4.45 3.15
C ASP A 97 16.36 3.00 3.59
N CYS A 98 15.10 2.64 3.78
CA CYS A 98 14.66 1.31 4.21
C CYS A 98 13.67 0.73 3.22
N ASP A 99 13.96 -0.48 2.77
CA ASP A 99 13.13 -1.22 1.83
C ASP A 99 12.70 -2.56 2.41
N LYS A 100 11.69 -3.19 1.81
CA LYS A 100 11.30 -4.55 2.17
C LYS A 100 12.49 -5.49 1.94
N SER A 101 12.82 -6.29 2.95
CA SER A 101 13.87 -7.29 2.81
C SER A 101 13.45 -8.36 1.79
N SER A 102 14.29 -8.61 0.78
CA SER A 102 14.10 -9.69 -0.20
C SER A 102 14.34 -11.10 0.38
N PRO A 103 15.39 -11.35 1.19
CA PRO A 103 15.69 -12.70 1.69
C PRO A 103 14.91 -13.14 2.94
N GLY A 104 14.03 -12.31 3.53
CA GLY A 104 13.32 -12.72 4.74
C GLY A 104 12.27 -11.74 5.25
N PRO A 105 11.57 -12.07 6.35
CA PRO A 105 10.65 -11.16 6.99
C PRO A 105 11.41 -9.98 7.59
N GLY A 106 11.00 -8.75 7.27
CA GLY A 106 11.62 -7.54 7.80
C GLY A 106 11.94 -6.50 6.73
N VAL A 107 12.83 -5.58 7.08
CA VAL A 107 13.27 -4.46 6.25
C VAL A 107 14.79 -4.47 6.10
N SER A 108 15.29 -4.03 4.96
CA SER A 108 16.71 -3.80 4.74
C SER A 108 16.93 -2.29 4.72
N CYS A 109 17.71 -1.78 5.66
CA CYS A 109 17.98 -0.34 5.78
C CYS A 109 19.44 -0.03 5.48
N VAL A 110 19.68 1.05 4.75
CA VAL A 110 20.99 1.67 4.66
C VAL A 110 21.29 2.29 6.03
N THR A 111 22.26 1.73 6.72
CA THR A 111 22.58 2.05 8.11
C THR A 111 23.95 2.70 8.17
N ALA A 112 24.01 3.95 8.61
CA ALA A 112 25.26 4.68 8.82
C ALA A 112 25.79 4.36 10.23
N ILE A 113 26.81 3.50 10.30
CA ILE A 113 27.39 3.02 11.55
C ILE A 113 28.62 3.85 11.89
N LYS A 114 28.61 4.48 13.05
CA LYS A 114 29.72 5.29 13.55
C LYS A 114 30.23 4.71 14.86
N PHE A 115 31.43 4.12 14.83
CA PHE A 115 32.00 3.39 15.97
C PHE A 115 32.45 4.29 17.11
N THR A 116 33.09 5.42 16.79
CA THR A 116 33.47 6.43 17.77
C THR A 116 33.00 7.81 17.30
N PRO A 117 32.81 8.79 18.20
CA PRO A 117 32.35 10.12 17.81
C PRO A 117 33.25 10.83 16.78
N ALA A 118 34.53 10.47 16.73
CA ALA A 118 35.51 11.00 15.77
C ALA A 118 35.66 10.15 14.50
N ALA A 119 35.11 8.92 14.46
CA ALA A 119 35.20 8.05 13.29
C ALA A 119 34.29 8.54 12.16
N GLN A 120 34.69 8.27 10.91
CA GLN A 120 33.80 8.45 9.78
C GLN A 120 32.66 7.40 9.82
N PRO A 121 31.42 7.79 9.52
CA PRO A 121 30.31 6.86 9.43
C PRO A 121 30.52 5.91 8.25
N ILE A 122 30.22 4.64 8.47
CA ILE A 122 30.29 3.60 7.43
C ILE A 122 28.87 3.18 7.11
N ASN A 123 28.45 3.41 5.87
CA ASN A 123 27.15 2.97 5.39
C ASN A 123 27.20 1.47 5.09
N ARG A 124 26.28 0.72 5.69
CA ARG A 124 26.08 -0.72 5.43
C ARG A 124 24.61 -1.01 5.28
N VAL A 125 24.27 -1.93 4.39
CA VAL A 125 22.91 -2.46 4.32
C VAL A 125 22.76 -3.48 5.42
N ILE A 126 21.83 -3.24 6.35
CA ILE A 126 21.55 -4.13 7.48
C ILE A 126 20.09 -4.54 7.39
N GLY A 127 19.85 -5.85 7.50
CA GLY A 127 18.52 -6.42 7.64
C GLY A 127 18.04 -6.24 9.08
N TYR A 128 16.81 -5.76 9.24
CA TYR A 128 16.12 -5.64 10.52
C TYR A 128 14.82 -6.44 10.45
N SER A 129 14.69 -7.42 11.34
CA SER A 129 13.49 -8.24 11.45
C SER A 129 12.98 -8.25 12.88
N GLN A 130 11.65 -8.27 13.06
CA GLN A 130 11.07 -8.51 14.36
C GLN A 130 11.05 -10.02 14.64
N SER A 131 11.55 -10.38 15.81
CA SER A 131 11.38 -11.71 16.39
C SER A 131 9.94 -11.93 16.87
N ALA A 132 9.58 -13.17 17.21
CA ALA A 132 8.24 -13.50 17.69
C ALA A 132 7.83 -12.77 18.99
N SER A 133 8.80 -12.25 19.76
CA SER A 133 8.58 -11.43 20.95
C SER A 133 8.40 -9.94 20.66
N GLY A 134 8.50 -9.53 19.39
CA GLY A 134 8.49 -8.12 18.98
C GLY A 134 9.84 -7.41 19.08
N GLU A 135 10.90 -8.09 19.52
CA GLU A 135 12.24 -7.50 19.55
C GLU A 135 12.85 -7.44 18.14
N TRP A 136 13.50 -6.33 17.81
CA TRP A 136 14.27 -6.18 16.57
C TRP A 136 15.59 -6.95 16.61
N VAL A 137 15.87 -7.66 15.53
CA VAL A 137 17.08 -8.42 15.29
C VAL A 137 17.77 -7.86 14.06
N ALA A 138 19.05 -7.53 14.19
CA ALA A 138 19.87 -7.06 13.09
C ALA A 138 20.63 -8.24 12.47
N THR A 139 20.54 -8.40 11.16
CA THR A 139 21.30 -9.35 10.34
C THR A 139 22.13 -8.61 9.31
N ASN A 140 23.41 -8.96 9.21
CA ASN A 140 24.22 -8.50 8.08
C ASN A 140 23.91 -9.36 6.86
N TYR A 141 23.93 -8.75 5.68
CA TYR A 141 24.01 -9.48 4.42
C TYR A 141 25.46 -9.69 4.00
#